data_AF-A0A7I8MTI1-F1
#
_entry.id   AF-A0A7I8MTI1-F1
#
_cell.length_a   1.000
_cell.length_b   1.000
_cell.length_c   1.000
_cell.angle_alpha   90.00
_cell.angle_beta   90.00
_cell.angle_gamma   90.00
#
_symmetry.space_group_name_H-M   'P 1'
#
loop_
_entity.id
_entity.type
_entity.pdbx_description
1 polymer ?
#
loop_
_entity_poly.entity_id
_entity_poly.type
_entity_poly.pdbx_seq_one_letter_code
_entity_poly.pdbx_strand_id
1 'polypeptide(L)'
;MAVTNPNVHGNFPVIGVKYHKVFGLPVDQDIIFSNSRNKYKPRIEKRQRKLIIKIPFIRPFLDPDENILLVTTGHSPPTVFEKLGIGWFFIYLKRSLLIFTDRRIFHVPTTSKYTYRNCIAQIYYAFCESIQVKGRSLVVNYNGGEKTEKFVSLSGREKKKIGALLKIVSFADKQAGAARRVHLCPQCATGLNDEISDCRKCGLKFKSSTVATLLAILFPGGGYFYLRQPFLGMITALLEMCAAIMIGLPVNDLINGVPSNLLWLGGGTLLLCLLKAFAVVHARVIVNEFIPRKKTINFQTAAAMTR
;
A
#
# COMPACT_ATOMS: atom_id res chain seq x y z
N MET A 1 31.97 32.34 31.33
CA MET A 1 31.54 31.03 31.86
C MET A 1 31.21 30.14 30.68
N ALA A 2 32.12 29.21 30.38
CA ALA A 2 32.00 28.25 29.29
C ALA A 2 31.12 27.08 29.75
N VAL A 3 30.07 26.77 28.99
CA VAL A 3 29.26 25.56 29.19
C VAL A 3 29.69 24.54 28.15
N THR A 4 30.34 23.50 28.64
CA THR A 4 30.81 22.33 27.91
C THR A 4 29.66 21.37 27.57
N ASN A 5 29.75 20.82 26.36
CA ASN A 5 28.89 19.81 25.74
C ASN A 5 28.93 18.45 26.51
N PRO A 6 28.03 17.50 26.22
CA PRO A 6 28.55 16.38 25.44
C PRO A 6 27.57 15.87 24.36
N ASN A 7 27.99 16.08 23.11
CA ASN A 7 27.72 15.17 22.00
C ASN A 7 28.27 13.78 22.34
N VAL A 8 27.40 12.77 22.37
CA VAL A 8 27.80 11.36 22.29
C VAL A 8 27.09 10.75 21.07
N HIS A 9 27.57 11.12 19.89
CA HIS A 9 27.34 10.33 18.70
C HIS A 9 28.33 9.16 18.71
N GLY A 10 27.80 7.94 18.64
CA GLY A 10 28.61 6.74 18.50
C GLY A 10 29.56 6.87 17.30
N ASN A 11 30.85 6.65 17.57
CA ASN A 11 31.93 6.71 16.60
C ASN A 11 31.72 5.67 15.48
N PHE A 12 31.35 6.17 14.29
CA PHE A 12 31.74 5.57 13.02
C PHE A 12 32.27 6.68 12.11
N PRO A 13 33.29 6.40 11.29
CA PRO A 13 33.84 7.39 10.38
C PRO A 13 32.74 7.81 9.39
N VAL A 14 32.35 9.09 9.46
CA VAL A 14 31.55 9.75 8.44
C VAL A 14 32.42 9.81 7.17
N ILE A 15 32.42 8.72 6.40
CA ILE A 15 32.92 8.75 5.03
C ILE A 15 32.00 9.73 4.31
N GLY A 16 32.58 10.85 3.83
CA GLY A 16 31.83 11.98 3.29
C GLY A 16 30.73 11.57 2.32
N VAL A 17 29.49 11.59 2.80
CA VAL A 17 28.30 11.26 2.03
C VAL A 17 28.11 12.36 1.00
N LYS A 18 28.30 12.03 -0.29
CA LYS A 18 28.03 12.97 -1.38
C LYS A 18 26.52 13.03 -1.61
N TYR A 19 25.87 14.00 -0.97
CA TYR A 19 24.45 14.30 -1.20
C TYR A 19 24.25 14.87 -2.61
N HIS A 20 23.67 14.08 -3.51
CA HIS A 20 23.37 14.51 -4.87
C HIS A 20 21.93 14.16 -5.23
N LYS A 21 21.18 15.16 -5.68
CA LYS A 21 19.78 15.00 -6.14
C LYS A 21 19.74 14.08 -7.35
N VAL A 22 19.18 12.88 -7.19
CA VAL A 22 18.90 11.98 -8.32
C VAL A 22 17.47 12.23 -8.77
N PHE A 23 17.29 12.79 -9.97
CA PHE A 23 15.97 13.22 -10.47
C PHE A 23 15.24 14.19 -9.52
N GLY A 24 15.98 15.04 -8.80
CA GLY A 24 15.41 16.01 -7.87
C GLY A 24 14.98 15.44 -6.52
N LEU A 25 15.22 14.16 -6.23
CA LEU A 25 14.93 13.52 -4.96
C LEU A 25 16.18 13.44 -4.05
N PRO A 26 16.03 13.59 -2.72
CA PRO A 26 17.11 13.38 -1.76
C PRO A 26 17.38 11.88 -1.62
N VAL A 27 18.51 11.44 -2.14
CA VAL A 27 18.88 10.03 -2.23
C VAL A 27 20.32 9.88 -1.77
N ASP A 28 20.57 8.92 -0.88
CA ASP A 28 21.92 8.52 -0.52
C ASP A 28 22.49 7.61 -1.63
N GLN A 29 23.39 8.15 -2.45
CA GLN A 29 23.93 7.43 -3.61
C GLN A 29 24.83 6.25 -3.21
N ASP A 30 25.60 6.42 -2.14
CA ASP A 30 26.55 5.45 -1.63
C ASP A 30 25.80 4.23 -1.11
N ILE A 31 24.67 4.45 -0.43
CA ILE A 31 23.81 3.39 0.04
C ILE A 31 22.94 2.84 -1.09
N ILE A 32 22.24 3.65 -1.88
CA ILE A 32 21.23 3.15 -2.83
C ILE A 32 21.83 2.38 -4.02
N PHE A 33 23.04 2.73 -4.47
CA PHE A 33 23.69 2.09 -5.63
C PHE A 33 24.69 1.00 -5.25
N SER A 34 24.92 0.80 -3.96
CA SER A 34 25.74 -0.30 -3.44
C SER A 34 24.95 -1.57 -3.18
N ASN A 35 25.68 -2.66 -2.96
CA ASN A 35 25.13 -3.94 -2.55
C ASN A 35 25.07 -4.08 -1.02
N SER A 36 24.70 -5.26 -0.50
CA SER A 36 24.62 -5.52 0.95
C SER A 36 25.96 -5.48 1.71
N ARG A 37 27.08 -5.30 1.00
CA ARG A 37 28.44 -5.10 1.54
C ARG A 37 28.97 -3.68 1.24
N ASN A 38 28.07 -2.74 0.95
CA ASN A 38 28.38 -1.36 0.58
C ASN A 38 29.33 -1.17 -0.62
N LYS A 39 29.49 -2.19 -1.49
CA LYS A 39 30.24 -2.02 -2.75
C LYS A 39 29.31 -1.62 -3.89
N TYR A 40 29.65 -0.52 -4.57
CA TYR A 40 28.97 -0.02 -5.76
C TYR A 40 28.84 -1.10 -6.85
N LYS A 41 27.68 -1.15 -7.54
CA LYS A 41 27.48 -2.02 -8.70
C LYS A 41 26.61 -1.33 -9.78
N PRO A 42 27.10 -1.18 -11.03
CA PRO A 42 26.35 -0.56 -12.13
C PRO A 42 24.98 -1.21 -12.40
N ARG A 43 24.88 -2.54 -12.24
CA ARG A 43 23.61 -3.27 -12.39
C ARG A 43 22.56 -2.89 -11.34
N ILE A 44 22.99 -2.55 -10.11
CA ILE A 44 22.09 -2.10 -9.04
C ILE A 44 21.64 -0.68 -9.34
N GLU A 45 22.55 0.19 -9.73
CA GLU A 45 22.23 1.56 -10.14
C GLU A 45 21.18 1.60 -11.25
N LYS A 46 21.40 0.89 -12.37
CA LYS A 46 20.45 0.82 -13.48
C LYS A 46 19.06 0.37 -13.02
N ARG A 47 18.99 -0.57 -12.06
CA ARG A 47 17.71 -1.06 -11.50
C ARG A 47 17.05 -0.03 -10.60
N GLN A 48 17.81 0.58 -9.69
CA GLN A 48 17.31 1.57 -8.74
C GLN A 48 16.84 2.83 -9.49
N ARG A 49 17.59 3.33 -10.47
CA ARG A 49 17.17 4.44 -11.33
C ARG A 49 15.81 4.18 -12.00
N LYS A 50 15.56 2.96 -12.50
CA LYS A 50 14.25 2.57 -13.07
C LYS A 50 13.10 2.66 -12.07
N LEU A 51 13.35 2.48 -10.78
CA LEU A 51 12.35 2.62 -9.72
C LEU A 51 12.23 4.08 -9.25
N ILE A 52 13.36 4.79 -9.11
CA ILE A 52 13.39 6.21 -8.70
C ILE A 52 12.59 7.08 -9.68
N ILE A 53 12.70 6.83 -10.98
CA ILE A 53 11.91 7.52 -12.03
C ILE A 53 10.39 7.40 -11.79
N LYS A 54 9.93 6.35 -11.09
CA LYS A 54 8.50 6.12 -10.82
C LYS A 54 7.99 6.81 -9.55
N ILE A 55 8.87 7.35 -8.72
CA ILE A 55 8.52 7.92 -7.41
C ILE A 55 8.73 9.44 -7.26
N PRO A 56 8.68 10.30 -8.30
CA PRO A 56 8.84 11.74 -8.10
C PRO A 56 7.76 12.35 -7.18
N PHE A 57 6.59 11.70 -7.10
CA PHE A 57 5.50 12.08 -6.20
C PHE A 57 5.85 11.99 -4.71
N ILE A 58 6.95 11.33 -4.33
CA ILE A 58 7.31 11.15 -2.90
C ILE A 58 7.83 12.44 -2.27
N ARG A 59 8.34 13.38 -3.07
CA ARG A 59 8.97 14.62 -2.61
C ARG A 59 8.17 15.41 -1.56
N PRO A 60 6.85 15.68 -1.73
CA PRO A 60 6.05 16.38 -0.71
C PRO A 60 5.80 15.59 0.58
N PHE A 61 6.13 14.29 0.62
CA PHE A 61 5.95 13.43 1.79
C PHE A 61 7.23 13.25 2.59
N LEU A 62 8.39 13.67 2.07
CA LEU A 62 9.67 13.58 2.75
C LEU A 62 9.86 14.78 3.68
N ASP A 63 10.44 14.53 4.85
CA ASP A 63 10.91 15.61 5.72
C ASP A 63 12.13 16.31 5.08
N PRO A 64 12.46 17.57 5.42
CA PRO A 64 13.52 18.34 4.76
C PRO A 64 14.91 17.66 4.71
N ASP A 65 15.23 16.85 5.71
CA ASP A 65 16.51 16.14 5.84
C ASP A 65 16.37 14.61 5.69
N GLU A 66 15.21 14.13 5.24
CA GLU A 66 14.95 12.71 5.07
C GLU A 66 15.51 12.20 3.73
N ASN A 67 16.29 11.12 3.79
CA ASN A 67 17.00 10.58 2.63
C ASN A 67 16.49 9.19 2.25
N ILE A 68 16.29 8.99 0.95
CA ILE A 68 15.90 7.67 0.42
C ILE A 68 17.14 6.77 0.37
N LEU A 69 17.08 5.64 1.08
CA LEU A 69 18.15 4.64 1.14
C LEU A 69 17.94 3.50 0.12
N LEU A 70 16.69 3.10 -0.10
CA LEU A 70 16.35 2.01 -1.01
C LEU A 70 14.91 2.07 -1.51
N VAL A 71 14.71 1.77 -2.79
CA VAL A 71 13.39 1.50 -3.35
C VAL A 71 13.29 0.04 -3.75
N THR A 72 12.21 -0.64 -3.35
CA THR A 72 11.96 -2.03 -3.71
C THR A 72 10.49 -2.27 -4.03
N THR A 73 10.23 -3.38 -4.71
CA THR A 73 8.88 -3.85 -5.02
C THR A 73 8.46 -4.89 -4.00
N GLY A 74 7.20 -4.85 -3.60
CA GLY A 74 6.59 -5.85 -2.71
C GLY A 74 5.08 -5.89 -2.90
N HIS A 75 4.39 -6.59 -2.02
CA HIS A 75 2.94 -6.58 -1.97
C HIS A 75 2.46 -6.08 -0.61
N SER A 76 1.39 -5.29 -0.62
CA SER A 76 0.67 -4.87 0.58
C SER A 76 0.26 -6.11 1.40
N PRO A 77 0.20 -5.99 2.74
CA PRO A 77 -0.18 -7.10 3.60
C PRO A 77 -1.57 -7.63 3.21
N PRO A 78 -1.70 -8.91 2.82
CA PRO A 78 -2.99 -9.49 2.48
C PRO A 78 -3.76 -9.83 3.76
N THR A 79 -5.05 -9.50 3.77
CA THR A 79 -5.97 -9.97 4.83
C THR A 79 -6.24 -11.47 4.69
N VAL A 80 -6.73 -12.11 5.75
CA VAL A 80 -7.10 -13.54 5.73
C VAL A 80 -8.14 -13.81 4.64
N PHE A 81 -9.17 -12.96 4.58
CA PHE A 81 -10.23 -13.05 3.57
C PHE A 81 -9.71 -12.91 2.14
N GLU A 82 -8.74 -12.02 1.89
CA GLU A 82 -8.14 -11.86 0.56
C GLU A 82 -7.37 -13.10 0.11
N LYS A 83 -6.72 -13.82 1.03
CA LYS A 83 -6.04 -15.08 0.68
C LYS A 83 -7.03 -16.18 0.33
N LEU A 84 -8.17 -16.23 1.03
CA LEU A 84 -9.18 -17.27 0.83
C LEU A 84 -10.01 -17.03 -0.43
N GLY A 85 -10.45 -15.79 -0.68
CA GLY A 85 -11.40 -15.49 -1.76
C GLY A 85 -10.79 -15.26 -3.14
N ILE A 86 -9.53 -14.84 -3.24
CA ILE A 86 -8.94 -14.35 -4.50
C ILE A 86 -7.79 -15.27 -5.01
N GLY A 87 -7.37 -16.27 -4.22
CA GLY A 87 -6.41 -17.28 -4.67
C GLY A 87 -5.07 -16.65 -5.08
N TRP A 88 -4.61 -16.83 -6.32
CA TRP A 88 -3.38 -16.17 -6.82
C TRP A 88 -3.60 -14.70 -7.24
N PHE A 89 -4.85 -14.27 -7.46
CA PHE A 89 -5.14 -12.97 -8.09
C PHE A 89 -4.72 -11.77 -7.22
N PHE A 90 -4.58 -11.94 -5.90
CA PHE A 90 -4.12 -10.85 -5.00
C PHE A 90 -2.71 -10.34 -5.36
N ILE A 91 -1.89 -11.17 -6.03
CA ILE A 91 -0.56 -10.79 -6.53
C ILE A 91 -0.66 -9.63 -7.53
N TYR A 92 -1.76 -9.51 -8.27
CA TYR A 92 -1.95 -8.42 -9.21
C TYR A 92 -2.48 -7.15 -8.53
N LEU A 93 -3.27 -7.31 -7.48
CA LEU A 93 -4.01 -6.21 -6.85
C LEU A 93 -3.21 -5.47 -5.79
N LYS A 94 -2.38 -6.21 -5.04
CA LYS A 94 -1.66 -5.70 -3.87
C LYS A 94 -0.25 -5.25 -4.20
N ARG A 95 0.11 -5.08 -5.48
CA ARG A 95 1.45 -4.59 -5.86
C ARG A 95 1.73 -3.25 -5.21
N SER A 96 2.91 -3.12 -4.61
CA SER A 96 3.32 -1.93 -3.89
C SER A 96 4.81 -1.64 -4.10
N LEU A 97 5.17 -0.38 -3.95
CA LEU A 97 6.53 0.05 -3.73
C LEU A 97 6.75 0.25 -2.24
N LEU A 98 7.89 -0.23 -1.77
CA LEU A 98 8.40 0.05 -0.44
C LEU A 98 9.63 0.94 -0.60
N ILE A 99 9.55 2.13 -0.01
CA ILE A 99 10.62 3.12 -0.04
C ILE A 99 11.17 3.20 1.38
N PHE A 100 12.40 2.78 1.55
CA PHE A 100 13.12 2.84 2.81
C PHE A 100 13.87 4.16 2.87
N THR A 101 13.58 4.96 3.89
CA THR A 101 14.36 6.14 4.25
C THR A 101 15.18 5.85 5.50
N ASP A 102 15.92 6.85 5.96
CA ASP A 102 16.61 6.88 7.25
C ASP A 102 15.66 6.96 8.45
N ARG A 103 14.42 7.45 8.26
CA ARG A 103 13.44 7.65 9.34
C ARG A 103 12.26 6.67 9.35
N ARG A 104 11.81 6.22 8.17
CA ARG A 104 10.59 5.42 8.01
C ARG A 104 10.59 4.59 6.74
N ILE A 105 9.59 3.73 6.63
CA ILE A 105 9.24 3.03 5.40
C ILE A 105 7.96 3.65 4.85
N PHE A 106 7.99 4.11 3.59
CA PHE A 106 6.77 4.40 2.86
C PHE A 106 6.26 3.15 2.16
N HIS A 107 4.99 2.86 2.38
CA HIS A 107 4.23 1.87 1.65
C HIS A 107 3.35 2.58 0.63
N VAL A 108 3.58 2.30 -0.65
CA VAL A 108 2.84 2.91 -1.75
C VAL A 108 2.15 1.81 -2.56
N PRO A 109 0.82 1.62 -2.42
CA PRO A 109 0.05 0.82 -3.35
C PRO A 109 0.17 1.34 -4.79
N THR A 110 0.40 0.43 -5.73
CA THR A 110 0.65 0.79 -7.13
C THR A 110 -0.19 -0.04 -8.10
N THR A 111 -0.25 0.40 -9.36
CA THR A 111 -0.83 -0.39 -10.45
C THR A 111 0.12 -1.50 -10.92
N SER A 112 -0.33 -2.33 -11.87
CA SER A 112 0.52 -3.35 -12.51
C SER A 112 1.81 -2.81 -13.11
N LYS A 113 1.82 -1.53 -13.56
CA LYS A 113 2.99 -0.82 -14.12
C LYS A 113 3.82 -0.08 -13.06
N TYR A 114 3.51 -0.24 -11.77
CA TYR A 114 4.07 0.52 -10.65
C TYR A 114 3.81 2.03 -10.71
N THR A 115 2.63 2.43 -11.22
CA THR A 115 2.22 3.85 -11.17
C THR A 115 1.54 4.15 -9.85
N TYR A 116 1.72 5.38 -9.35
CA TYR A 116 1.11 5.87 -8.12
C TYR A 116 -0.42 5.84 -8.21
N ARG A 117 -1.08 5.36 -7.14
CA ARG A 117 -2.55 5.27 -7.05
C ARG A 117 -3.17 6.34 -6.15
N ASN A 118 -2.43 7.40 -5.82
CA ASN A 118 -2.86 8.43 -4.86
C ASN A 118 -3.15 7.88 -3.46
N CYS A 119 -2.48 6.78 -3.10
CA CYS A 119 -2.55 6.15 -1.80
C CYS A 119 -1.12 5.95 -1.30
N ILE A 120 -0.84 6.37 -0.08
CA ILE A 120 0.47 6.23 0.55
C ILE A 120 0.28 6.09 2.05
N ALA A 121 1.12 5.25 2.64
CA ALA A 121 1.19 5.04 4.07
C ALA A 121 2.65 5.07 4.53
N GLN A 122 2.85 5.29 5.81
CA GLN A 122 4.16 5.35 6.43
C GLN A 122 4.24 4.48 7.68
N ILE A 123 5.44 3.99 7.95
CA ILE A 123 5.80 3.16 9.09
C ILE A 123 7.09 3.74 9.66
N TYR A 124 7.01 4.43 10.80
CA TYR A 124 8.21 4.94 11.46
C TYR A 124 8.96 3.82 12.17
N TYR A 125 10.28 3.81 12.05
CA TYR A 125 11.12 2.84 12.74
C TYR A 125 11.00 2.96 14.27
N ALA A 126 10.79 4.17 14.79
CA ALA A 126 10.57 4.46 16.20
C ALA A 126 9.39 3.71 16.83
N PHE A 127 8.38 3.34 16.04
CA PHE A 127 7.20 2.60 16.50
C PHE A 127 7.28 1.09 16.26
N CYS A 128 8.39 0.60 15.70
CA CYS A 128 8.58 -0.82 15.43
C CYS A 128 9.42 -1.46 16.54
N GLU A 129 8.96 -2.60 17.03
CA GLU A 129 9.74 -3.46 17.93
C GLU A 129 10.83 -4.18 17.14
N SER A 130 10.46 -4.69 15.96
CA SER A 130 11.40 -5.30 15.04
C SER A 130 10.89 -5.28 13.61
N ILE A 131 11.82 -5.15 12.66
CA ILE A 131 11.56 -5.32 11.25
C ILE A 131 12.52 -6.38 10.73
N GLN A 132 11.96 -7.47 10.19
CA GLN A 132 12.75 -8.63 9.77
C GLN A 132 12.35 -9.11 8.38
N VAL A 133 13.31 -9.66 7.65
CA VAL A 133 13.06 -10.24 6.33
C VAL A 133 12.99 -11.76 6.45
N LYS A 134 11.77 -12.32 6.45
CA LYS A 134 11.52 -13.77 6.48
C LYS A 134 11.21 -14.28 5.06
N GLY A 135 12.12 -15.05 4.47
CA GLY A 135 11.96 -15.55 3.10
C GLY A 135 11.92 -14.41 2.07
N ARG A 136 10.78 -14.24 1.39
CA ARG A 136 10.50 -13.09 0.51
C ARG A 136 9.51 -12.10 1.13
N SER A 137 9.38 -12.08 2.46
CA SER A 137 8.45 -11.20 3.15
C SER A 137 9.18 -10.26 4.10
N LEU A 138 8.72 -9.01 4.17
CA LEU A 138 9.05 -8.09 5.27
C LEU A 138 8.01 -8.30 6.37
N VAL A 139 8.45 -8.59 7.59
CA VAL A 139 7.59 -8.70 8.76
C VAL A 139 7.90 -7.51 9.66
N VAL A 140 6.89 -6.71 9.93
CA VAL A 140 6.95 -5.54 10.80
C VAL A 140 6.15 -5.86 12.06
N ASN A 141 6.85 -5.89 13.18
CA ASN A 141 6.25 -6.01 14.50
C ASN A 141 6.23 -4.63 15.15
N TYR A 142 5.06 -4.18 15.58
CA TYR A 142 4.88 -2.87 16.18
C TYR A 142 5.03 -2.96 17.71
N ASN A 143 5.49 -1.87 18.33
CA ASN A 143 5.59 -1.77 19.80
C ASN A 143 4.20 -1.98 20.43
N GLY A 144 4.09 -2.86 21.42
CA GLY A 144 2.81 -3.18 22.06
C GLY A 144 2.09 -4.43 21.53
N GLY A 145 2.69 -5.17 20.58
CA GLY A 145 2.34 -6.56 20.28
C GLY A 145 1.01 -6.84 19.56
N GLU A 146 0.09 -5.87 19.48
CA GLU A 146 -1.26 -6.14 18.96
C GLU A 146 -1.32 -6.45 17.46
N LYS A 147 -0.39 -5.94 16.64
CA LYS A 147 -0.44 -6.09 15.18
C LYS A 147 0.91 -6.45 14.59
N THR A 148 0.92 -7.47 13.73
CA THR A 148 2.05 -7.85 12.89
C THR A 148 1.66 -7.67 11.43
N GLU A 149 2.40 -6.86 10.68
CA GLU A 149 2.18 -6.67 9.25
C GLU A 149 3.21 -7.43 8.42
N LYS A 150 2.73 -8.20 7.44
CA LYS A 150 3.57 -9.01 6.56
C LYS A 150 3.45 -8.54 5.11
N PHE A 151 4.45 -7.81 4.63
CA PHE A 151 4.57 -7.46 3.21
C PHE A 151 5.19 -8.63 2.46
N VAL A 152 4.43 -9.24 1.56
CA VAL A 152 4.85 -10.47 0.86
C VAL A 152 5.51 -10.16 -0.49
N SER A 153 6.18 -11.15 -1.05
CA SER A 153 6.72 -11.11 -2.41
C SER A 153 7.65 -9.91 -2.68
N LEU A 154 8.51 -9.59 -1.71
CA LEU A 154 9.64 -8.70 -1.90
C LEU A 154 10.51 -9.15 -3.08
N SER A 155 11.14 -8.17 -3.74
CA SER A 155 12.19 -8.45 -4.73
C SER A 155 13.32 -9.25 -4.09
N GLY A 156 13.49 -10.51 -4.52
CA GLY A 156 14.55 -11.37 -4.00
C GLY A 156 15.95 -10.80 -4.21
N ARG A 157 16.12 -9.94 -5.23
CA ARG A 157 17.39 -9.27 -5.54
C ARG A 157 17.79 -8.21 -4.51
N GLU A 158 16.82 -7.66 -3.77
CA GLU A 158 17.07 -6.64 -2.73
C GLU A 158 17.04 -7.23 -1.31
N LYS A 159 16.66 -8.50 -1.13
CA LYS A 159 16.50 -9.14 0.18
C LYS A 159 17.71 -8.94 1.10
N LYS A 160 18.91 -9.27 0.60
CA LYS A 160 20.16 -9.17 1.38
C LYS A 160 20.48 -7.71 1.73
N LYS A 161 20.16 -6.78 0.83
CA LYS A 161 20.39 -5.34 1.04
C LYS A 161 19.43 -4.78 2.09
N ILE A 162 18.14 -5.11 1.99
CA ILE A 162 17.15 -4.74 3.02
C ILE A 162 17.59 -5.26 4.39
N GLY A 163 18.01 -6.53 4.49
CA GLY A 163 18.51 -7.08 5.74
C GLY A 163 19.78 -6.39 6.27
N ALA A 164 20.63 -5.83 5.42
CA ALA A 164 21.78 -5.03 5.84
C ALA A 164 21.35 -3.62 6.29
N LEU A 165 20.44 -2.97 5.56
CA LEU A 165 19.90 -1.65 5.91
C LEU A 165 19.19 -1.66 7.25
N LEU A 166 18.37 -2.67 7.51
CA LEU A 166 17.64 -2.81 8.78
C LEU A 166 18.54 -3.03 9.99
N LYS A 167 19.83 -3.36 9.80
CA LYS A 167 20.82 -3.40 10.89
C LYS A 167 21.47 -2.05 11.17
N ILE A 168 21.47 -1.17 10.17
CA ILE A 168 22.08 0.16 10.22
C ILE A 168 21.08 1.17 10.75
N VAL A 169 19.83 1.06 10.32
CA VAL A 169 18.74 1.92 10.78
C VAL A 169 18.51 1.68 12.28
N SER A 170 18.65 2.75 13.06
CA SER A 170 18.45 2.71 14.49
C SER A 170 16.96 2.62 14.83
N PHE A 171 16.60 1.66 15.70
CA PHE A 171 15.30 1.58 16.36
C PHE A 171 15.34 2.24 17.77
N ALA A 172 16.43 2.94 18.10
CA ALA A 172 16.77 3.28 19.49
C ALA A 172 15.81 4.31 20.13
N ASP A 173 15.25 5.22 19.36
CA ASP A 173 14.33 6.24 19.89
C ASP A 173 12.89 5.71 19.88
N LYS A 174 12.62 4.73 20.73
CA LYS A 174 11.28 4.16 20.91
C LYS A 174 10.35 5.25 21.44
N GLN A 175 9.45 5.73 20.60
CA GLN A 175 8.44 6.72 20.99
C GLN A 175 7.17 6.03 21.52
N ALA A 176 6.61 6.58 22.59
CA ALA A 176 5.28 6.21 23.06
C ALA A 176 4.22 6.80 22.10
N GLY A 177 3.46 5.93 21.45
CA GLY A 177 2.43 6.32 20.47
C GLY A 177 1.76 5.10 19.85
N ALA A 178 0.66 5.34 19.11
CA ALA A 178 -0.06 4.26 18.45
C ALA A 178 0.83 3.58 17.38
N ALA A 179 1.35 2.41 17.71
CA ALA A 179 2.30 1.67 16.91
C ALA A 179 1.58 0.97 15.74
N ARG A 180 1.34 1.71 14.66
CA ARG A 180 0.69 1.18 13.45
C ARG A 180 1.16 1.89 12.20
N ARG A 181 0.89 1.27 11.06
CA ARG A 181 0.99 1.91 9.75
C ARG A 181 -0.03 3.04 9.67
N VAL A 182 0.45 4.25 9.38
CA VAL A 182 -0.40 5.44 9.25
C VAL A 182 -0.56 5.80 7.78
N HIS A 183 -1.79 5.90 7.30
CA HIS A 183 -2.07 6.38 5.95
C HIS A 183 -1.88 7.90 5.88
N LEU A 184 -1.44 8.43 4.73
CA LEU A 184 -1.23 9.87 4.56
C LEU A 184 -2.18 10.42 3.51
N CYS A 185 -2.63 11.65 3.70
CA CYS A 185 -3.36 12.39 2.70
C CYS A 185 -2.47 12.61 1.47
N PRO A 186 -2.88 12.18 0.27
CA PRO A 186 -2.06 12.36 -0.92
C PRO A 186 -1.91 13.83 -1.36
N GLN A 187 -2.73 14.74 -0.83
CA GLN A 187 -2.66 16.16 -1.17
C GLN A 187 -1.78 16.97 -0.20
N CYS A 188 -1.85 16.69 1.10
CA CYS A 188 -1.19 17.50 2.13
C CYS A 188 -0.29 16.72 3.10
N ALA A 189 -0.04 15.43 2.82
CA ALA A 189 0.79 14.51 3.61
C ALA A 189 0.39 14.33 5.09
N THR A 190 -0.77 14.84 5.50
CA THR A 190 -1.25 14.71 6.89
C THR A 190 -1.67 13.27 7.17
N GLY A 191 -1.32 12.77 8.36
CA GLY A 191 -1.77 11.45 8.84
C GLY A 191 -3.28 11.32 8.84
N LEU A 192 -3.77 10.21 8.30
CA LEU A 192 -5.17 9.83 8.27
C LEU A 192 -5.38 8.72 9.31
N ASN A 193 -6.37 8.94 10.15
CA ASN A 193 -6.88 7.95 11.09
C ASN A 193 -8.04 7.18 10.44
N ASP A 194 -8.42 6.07 11.05
CA ASP A 194 -9.43 5.16 10.50
C ASP A 194 -10.77 5.87 10.23
N GLU A 195 -11.44 5.45 9.15
CA GLU A 195 -12.82 5.78 8.82
C GLU A 195 -13.16 7.27 8.59
N ILE A 196 -12.19 8.11 8.20
CA ILE A 196 -12.48 9.49 7.81
C ILE A 196 -13.01 9.61 6.37
N SER A 197 -14.04 10.45 6.17
CA SER A 197 -14.63 10.71 4.85
C SER A 197 -13.86 11.75 4.03
N ASP A 198 -13.09 12.59 4.73
CA ASP A 198 -12.41 13.75 4.22
C ASP A 198 -11.21 14.12 5.10
N CYS A 199 -10.20 14.74 4.50
CA CYS A 199 -9.00 15.17 5.21
C CYS A 199 -9.28 16.46 6.00
N ARG A 200 -9.11 16.42 7.33
CA ARG A 200 -9.31 17.59 8.21
C ARG A 200 -8.45 18.81 7.87
N LYS A 201 -7.29 18.62 7.24
CA LYS A 201 -6.35 19.72 6.92
C LYS A 201 -6.64 20.39 5.57
N CYS A 202 -6.94 19.62 4.53
CA CYS A 202 -7.07 20.14 3.16
C CYS A 202 -8.45 19.91 2.52
N GLY A 203 -9.38 19.26 3.24
CA GLY A 203 -10.73 18.96 2.76
C GLY A 203 -10.82 17.92 1.64
N LEU A 204 -9.72 17.20 1.33
CA LEU A 204 -9.74 16.17 0.29
C LEU A 204 -10.70 15.04 0.68
N LYS A 205 -11.75 14.85 -0.13
CA LYS A 205 -12.76 13.80 0.08
C LYS A 205 -12.29 12.43 -0.42
N PHE A 206 -12.52 11.41 0.38
CA PHE A 206 -12.24 10.02 0.07
C PHE A 206 -13.51 9.26 -0.35
N LYS A 207 -13.31 8.10 -0.97
CA LYS A 207 -14.39 7.17 -1.27
C LYS A 207 -14.85 6.47 0.01
N SER A 208 -16.16 6.26 0.13
CA SER A 208 -16.77 5.73 1.34
C SER A 208 -17.10 4.25 1.21
N SER A 209 -16.94 3.53 2.33
CA SER A 209 -17.23 2.10 2.45
C SER A 209 -18.72 1.79 2.22
N THR A 210 -19.60 2.67 2.69
CA THR A 210 -21.05 2.58 2.52
C THR A 210 -21.46 2.59 1.04
N VAL A 211 -21.02 3.59 0.29
CA VAL A 211 -21.29 3.69 -1.16
C VAL A 211 -20.68 2.52 -1.92
N ALA A 212 -19.45 2.10 -1.59
CA ALA A 212 -18.82 0.94 -2.23
C ALA A 212 -19.61 -0.36 -1.97
N THR A 213 -20.11 -0.54 -0.75
CA THR A 213 -20.96 -1.68 -0.34
C THR A 213 -22.29 -1.65 -1.09
N LEU A 214 -22.96 -0.50 -1.09
CA LEU A 214 -24.24 -0.33 -1.77
C LEU A 214 -24.12 -0.64 -3.27
N LEU A 215 -23.10 -0.11 -3.93
CA LEU A 215 -22.85 -0.37 -5.35
C LEU A 215 -22.44 -1.81 -5.63
N ALA A 216 -21.73 -2.47 -4.71
CA ALA A 216 -21.42 -3.90 -4.84
C ALA A 216 -22.69 -4.77 -4.78
N ILE A 217 -23.67 -4.39 -3.95
CA ILE A 217 -24.94 -5.12 -3.82
C ILE A 217 -25.83 -4.86 -5.03
N LEU A 218 -26.04 -3.60 -5.41
CA LEU A 218 -27.01 -3.22 -6.43
C LEU A 218 -26.57 -3.54 -7.86
N PHE A 219 -25.29 -3.34 -8.19
CA PHE A 219 -24.82 -3.42 -9.57
C PHE A 219 -23.76 -4.50 -9.76
N PRO A 220 -23.80 -5.25 -10.88
CA PRO A 220 -22.74 -6.17 -11.25
C PRO A 220 -21.35 -5.53 -11.22
N GLY A 221 -20.49 -6.00 -10.31
CA GLY A 221 -19.14 -5.44 -10.12
C GLY A 221 -19.10 -3.97 -9.63
N GLY A 222 -20.22 -3.38 -9.22
CA GLY A 222 -20.36 -1.93 -8.98
C GLY A 222 -19.39 -1.38 -7.93
N GLY A 223 -19.17 -2.11 -6.84
CA GLY A 223 -18.20 -1.71 -5.81
C GLY A 223 -16.78 -1.56 -6.34
N TYR A 224 -16.36 -2.43 -7.27
CA TYR A 224 -15.03 -2.37 -7.88
C TYR A 224 -14.90 -1.22 -8.87
N PHE A 225 -15.93 -0.98 -9.70
CA PHE A 225 -15.93 0.18 -10.59
C PHE A 225 -15.86 1.48 -9.79
N TYR A 226 -16.66 1.58 -8.72
CA TYR A 226 -16.59 2.70 -7.78
C TYR A 226 -15.18 2.89 -7.24
N LEU A 227 -14.44 1.81 -6.93
CA LEU A 227 -13.08 1.86 -6.38
C LEU A 227 -11.96 1.98 -7.43
N ARG A 228 -12.29 2.26 -8.71
CA ARG A 228 -11.33 2.34 -9.83
C ARG A 228 -10.54 1.05 -10.03
N GLN A 229 -11.21 -0.09 -9.86
CA GLN A 229 -10.69 -1.41 -10.18
C GLN A 229 -11.47 -2.01 -11.36
N PRO A 230 -11.35 -1.44 -12.58
CA PRO A 230 -12.20 -1.82 -13.71
C PRO A 230 -12.05 -3.30 -14.09
N PHE A 231 -10.82 -3.84 -14.04
CA PHE A 231 -10.58 -5.25 -14.36
C PHE A 231 -11.33 -6.20 -13.39
N LEU A 232 -11.29 -5.93 -12.09
CA LEU A 232 -12.06 -6.70 -11.11
C LEU A 232 -13.56 -6.48 -11.28
N GLY A 233 -13.99 -5.25 -11.53
CA GLY A 233 -15.39 -4.93 -11.79
C GLY A 233 -15.94 -5.74 -12.96
N MET A 234 -15.18 -5.84 -14.06
CA MET A 234 -15.57 -6.63 -15.22
C MET A 234 -15.67 -8.13 -14.91
N ILE A 235 -14.66 -8.73 -14.25
CA ILE A 235 -14.69 -10.15 -13.91
C ILE A 235 -15.86 -10.46 -12.97
N THR A 236 -16.03 -9.66 -11.91
CA THR A 236 -17.13 -9.83 -10.96
C THR A 236 -18.48 -9.63 -11.63
N ALA A 237 -18.62 -8.63 -12.51
CA ALA A 237 -19.85 -8.43 -13.26
C ALA A 237 -20.19 -9.63 -14.14
N LEU A 238 -19.22 -10.18 -14.87
CA LEU A 238 -19.43 -11.38 -15.71
C LEU A 238 -19.89 -12.58 -14.87
N LEU A 239 -19.23 -12.85 -13.75
CA LEU A 239 -19.60 -13.95 -12.84
C LEU A 239 -21.00 -13.76 -12.25
N GLU A 240 -21.34 -12.53 -11.84
CA GLU A 240 -22.68 -12.22 -11.33
C GLU A 240 -23.75 -12.34 -12.41
N MET A 241 -23.47 -11.95 -13.66
CA MET A 241 -24.38 -12.14 -14.79
C MET A 241 -24.59 -13.62 -15.11
N CYS A 242 -23.53 -14.43 -15.09
CA CYS A 242 -23.66 -15.89 -15.25
C CYS A 242 -24.55 -16.49 -14.15
N ALA A 243 -24.34 -16.12 -12.89
CA ALA A 243 -25.18 -16.57 -11.78
C ALA A 243 -26.64 -16.11 -11.94
N ALA A 244 -26.87 -14.88 -12.39
CA ALA A 244 -28.22 -14.37 -12.66
C ALA A 244 -28.92 -15.14 -13.80
N ILE A 245 -28.21 -15.54 -14.85
CA ILE A 245 -28.76 -16.38 -15.93
C ILE A 245 -29.14 -17.77 -15.40
N MET A 246 -28.29 -18.37 -14.55
CA MET A 246 -28.59 -19.67 -13.91
C MET A 246 -29.83 -19.63 -13.02
N ILE A 247 -30.20 -18.46 -12.50
CA ILE A 247 -31.44 -18.25 -11.73
C ILE A 247 -32.61 -17.96 -12.68
N GLY A 248 -32.40 -17.05 -13.65
CA GLY A 248 -33.46 -16.54 -14.52
C GLY A 248 -34.06 -17.61 -15.43
N LEU A 249 -33.25 -18.53 -15.97
CA LEU A 249 -33.76 -19.60 -16.83
C LEU A 249 -34.72 -20.54 -16.07
N PRO A 250 -34.34 -21.17 -14.93
CA PRO A 250 -35.28 -21.97 -14.15
C PRO A 250 -36.51 -21.20 -13.64
N VAL A 251 -36.36 -19.92 -13.26
CA VAL A 251 -37.51 -19.10 -12.84
C VAL A 251 -38.48 -18.91 -14.00
N ASN A 252 -37.98 -18.64 -15.20
CA ASN A 252 -38.80 -18.54 -16.39
C ASN A 252 -39.50 -19.87 -16.71
N ASP A 253 -38.80 -21.00 -16.58
CA ASP A 253 -39.39 -22.33 -16.78
C ASP A 253 -40.53 -22.60 -15.78
N LEU A 254 -40.33 -22.25 -14.50
CA LEU A 254 -41.35 -22.35 -13.45
C LEU A 254 -42.59 -21.49 -13.76
N ILE A 255 -42.40 -20.26 -14.21
CA ILE A 255 -43.50 -19.35 -14.56
C ILE A 255 -44.31 -19.91 -15.75
N ASN A 256 -43.64 -20.57 -16.70
CA ASN A 256 -44.28 -21.14 -17.88
C ASN A 256 -44.77 -22.59 -17.69
N GLY A 257 -44.67 -23.16 -16.48
CA GLY A 257 -45.11 -24.52 -16.18
C GLY A 257 -44.24 -25.62 -16.79
N VAL A 258 -43.01 -25.29 -17.20
CA VAL A 258 -42.01 -26.24 -17.71
C VAL A 258 -41.26 -26.87 -16.52
N PRO A 259 -40.99 -28.19 -16.51
CA PRO A 259 -40.20 -28.82 -15.46
C PRO A 259 -38.83 -28.14 -15.35
N SER A 260 -38.59 -27.47 -14.22
CA SER A 260 -37.39 -26.66 -14.00
C SER A 260 -36.32 -27.43 -13.23
N ASN A 261 -35.07 -27.06 -13.44
CA ASN A 261 -33.96 -27.62 -12.70
C ASN A 261 -33.71 -26.85 -11.40
N LEU A 262 -34.35 -27.30 -10.32
CA LEU A 262 -34.23 -26.73 -8.96
C LEU A 262 -32.78 -26.63 -8.45
N LEU A 263 -31.89 -27.53 -8.91
CA LEU A 263 -30.49 -27.50 -8.53
C LEU A 263 -29.76 -26.28 -9.11
N TRP A 264 -30.09 -25.88 -10.34
CA TRP A 264 -29.54 -24.67 -10.96
C TRP A 264 -30.07 -23.40 -10.29
N LEU A 265 -31.36 -23.40 -9.91
CA LEU A 265 -31.96 -22.29 -9.18
C LEU A 265 -31.29 -22.09 -7.80
N GLY A 266 -31.20 -23.17 -7.02
CA GLY A 266 -30.57 -23.15 -5.69
C GLY A 266 -29.07 -22.84 -5.76
N GLY A 267 -28.36 -23.50 -6.67
CA GLY A 267 -26.92 -23.30 -6.90
C GLY A 267 -26.60 -21.89 -7.40
N GLY A 268 -27.36 -21.37 -8.36
CA GLY A 268 -27.20 -20.01 -8.88
C GLY A 268 -27.45 -18.95 -7.82
N THR A 269 -28.49 -19.12 -7.01
CA THR A 269 -28.81 -18.21 -5.89
C THR A 269 -27.69 -18.20 -4.85
N LEU A 270 -27.24 -19.38 -4.42
CA LEU A 270 -26.13 -19.49 -3.47
C LEU A 270 -24.85 -18.86 -4.01
N LEU A 271 -24.52 -19.13 -5.29
CA LEU A 271 -23.35 -18.56 -5.93
C LEU A 271 -23.43 -17.03 -5.98
N LEU A 272 -24.58 -16.46 -6.38
CA LEU A 272 -24.76 -15.01 -6.44
C LEU A 272 -24.60 -14.37 -5.05
N CYS A 273 -25.20 -14.96 -4.01
CA CYS A 273 -25.06 -14.50 -2.63
C CYS A 273 -23.58 -14.51 -2.17
N LEU A 274 -22.84 -15.58 -2.47
CA LEU A 274 -21.42 -15.66 -2.15
C LEU A 274 -20.60 -14.62 -2.90
N LEU A 275 -20.82 -14.47 -4.22
CA LEU A 275 -20.13 -13.46 -5.03
C LEU A 275 -20.35 -12.05 -4.49
N LYS A 276 -21.60 -11.70 -4.12
CA LYS A 276 -21.93 -10.41 -3.51
C LYS A 276 -21.26 -10.22 -2.15
N ALA A 277 -21.29 -11.23 -1.29
CA ALA A 277 -20.62 -11.17 0.01
C ALA A 277 -19.12 -10.92 -0.13
N PHE A 278 -18.45 -11.63 -1.04
CA PHE A 278 -17.04 -11.41 -1.35
C PHE A 278 -16.78 -10.01 -1.91
N ALA A 279 -17.62 -9.53 -2.84
CA ALA A 279 -17.50 -8.20 -3.41
C ALA A 279 -17.61 -7.11 -2.34
N VAL A 280 -18.54 -7.25 -1.38
CA VAL A 280 -18.71 -6.32 -0.26
C VAL A 280 -17.48 -6.33 0.65
N VAL A 281 -17.05 -7.50 1.13
CA VAL A 281 -15.90 -7.60 2.05
C VAL A 281 -14.66 -6.99 1.40
N HIS A 282 -14.37 -7.34 0.15
CA HIS A 282 -13.18 -6.87 -0.52
C HIS A 282 -13.25 -5.38 -0.90
N ALA A 283 -14.44 -4.87 -1.24
CA ALA A 283 -14.63 -3.43 -1.43
C ALA A 283 -14.30 -2.64 -0.15
N ARG A 284 -14.73 -3.13 1.03
CA ARG A 284 -14.39 -2.50 2.32
C ARG A 284 -12.88 -2.47 2.57
N VAL A 285 -12.18 -3.59 2.30
CA VAL A 285 -10.72 -3.65 2.48
C VAL A 285 -9.99 -2.67 1.55
N ILE A 286 -10.43 -2.54 0.29
CA ILE A 286 -9.82 -1.60 -0.66
C ILE A 286 -10.10 -0.13 -0.28
N VAL A 287 -11.30 0.18 0.24
CA VAL A 287 -11.64 1.53 0.71
C VAL A 287 -10.68 2.02 1.80
N ASN A 288 -10.22 1.12 2.67
CA ASN A 288 -9.29 1.43 3.75
C ASN A 288 -7.90 1.87 3.26
N GLU A 289 -7.62 1.82 1.94
CA GLU A 289 -6.43 2.43 1.34
C GLU A 289 -6.60 3.95 1.09
N PHE A 290 -7.70 4.58 1.52
CA PHE A 290 -8.02 6.01 1.38
C PHE A 290 -7.99 6.52 -0.07
N ILE A 291 -8.78 5.89 -0.95
CA ILE A 291 -8.84 6.26 -2.36
C ILE A 291 -9.53 7.62 -2.53
N PRO A 292 -8.88 8.63 -3.11
CA PRO A 292 -9.46 9.95 -3.31
C PRO A 292 -10.62 9.94 -4.31
N ARG A 293 -11.64 10.79 -4.08
CA ARG A 293 -12.74 10.98 -5.04
C ARG A 293 -12.24 11.63 -6.34
N LYS A 294 -11.34 12.61 -6.25
CA LYS A 294 -10.70 13.22 -7.43
C LYS A 294 -9.68 12.27 -8.04
N LYS A 295 -9.53 12.29 -9.38
CA LYS A 295 -8.58 11.41 -10.11
C LYS A 295 -7.18 12.01 -10.13
N THR A 296 -7.11 13.31 -10.38
CA THR A 296 -5.89 14.12 -10.32
C THR A 296 -5.84 14.85 -8.99
N ILE A 297 -4.67 14.86 -8.37
CA ILE A 297 -4.42 15.54 -7.10
C ILE A 297 -3.22 16.44 -7.31
N ASN A 298 -3.41 17.72 -7.02
CA ASN A 298 -2.33 18.68 -7.01
C ASN A 298 -1.75 18.65 -5.60
N PHE A 299 -0.46 18.32 -5.48
CA PHE A 299 0.22 18.34 -4.20
C PHE A 299 0.29 19.77 -3.68
N GLN A 300 -0.14 19.98 -2.44
CA GLN A 300 0.10 21.23 -1.75
C GLN A 300 1.50 21.15 -1.15
N THR A 301 2.40 22.00 -1.62
CA THR A 301 3.69 22.20 -0.95
C THR A 301 3.43 22.73 0.47
N ALA A 302 4.21 22.24 1.44
CA ALA A 302 4.09 22.66 2.85
C ALA A 302 4.15 24.19 3.02
N ALA A 303 4.83 24.90 2.10
CA ALA A 303 4.92 26.36 2.06
C ALA A 303 3.60 27.09 1.74
N ALA A 304 2.58 26.41 1.19
CA ALA A 304 1.30 27.02 0.82
C ALA A 304 0.26 27.00 1.95
N MET A 305 0.61 26.51 3.14
CA MET A 305 -0.32 26.31 4.27
C MET A 305 -0.13 27.31 5.43
N THR A 306 0.69 28.34 5.25
CA THR A 306 0.89 29.44 6.23
C THR A 306 0.10 30.71 5.86
N ARG A 307 -1.06 30.57 5.20
CA ARG A 307 -2.00 31.67 4.99
C ARG A 307 -3.38 31.29 5.48
#